data_AF-A0A9E1TSL1-F1
#
_entry.id   AF-A0A9E1TSL1-F1
#
_cell.length_a   1.000
_cell.length_b   1.000
_cell.length_c   1.000
_cell.angle_alpha   90.00
_cell.angle_beta   90.00
_cell.angle_gamma   90.00
#
_symmetry.space_group_name_H-M   'P 1'
#
loop_
_entity.id
_entity.type
_entity.pdbx_description
1 polymer ?
#
loop_
_entity_poly.entity_id
_entity_poly.type
_entity_poly.pdbx_seq_one_letter_code
_entity_poly.pdbx_strand_id
1 'polypeptide(L)'
;MNSTNNAANNPVVTFLTSRRSVTAKTMAPGQVSRADLDAILTAGLRVPDHGALKPWKLVVLQGDIRKTLDEEVILAEFMRENPDAEDKFIEIETARLQ
;
A
#
# COMPACT_ATOMS: atom_id res chain seq x y z
N MET A 1 -42.80 -15.34 -9.87
CA MET A 1 -41.58 -15.07 -10.65
C MET A 1 -40.51 -14.65 -9.66
N ASN A 2 -39.73 -15.62 -9.16
CA ASN A 2 -38.73 -15.33 -8.13
C ASN A 2 -37.43 -14.92 -8.82
N SER A 3 -37.11 -13.63 -8.77
CA SER A 3 -35.78 -13.11 -9.06
C SER A 3 -34.79 -13.74 -8.09
N THR A 4 -34.07 -14.76 -8.55
CA THR A 4 -32.91 -15.28 -7.83
C THR A 4 -31.85 -14.19 -7.78
N ASN A 5 -31.38 -13.91 -6.57
CA ASN A 5 -30.33 -12.93 -6.28
C ASN A 5 -29.07 -13.22 -7.11
N ASN A 6 -28.95 -12.55 -8.25
CA ASN A 6 -27.88 -12.71 -9.23
C ASN A 6 -26.52 -12.16 -8.75
N ALA A 7 -26.50 -11.39 -7.66
CA ALA A 7 -25.28 -10.77 -7.13
C ALA A 7 -24.31 -11.80 -6.53
N ALA A 8 -24.81 -12.86 -5.87
CA ALA A 8 -23.97 -13.87 -5.21
C ALA A 8 -23.24 -14.81 -6.20
N ASN A 9 -23.74 -14.94 -7.44
CA ASN A 9 -23.12 -15.75 -8.51
C ASN A 9 -22.28 -14.92 -9.49
N ASN A 10 -22.16 -13.60 -9.28
CA ASN A 10 -21.30 -12.78 -10.12
C ASN A 10 -19.85 -12.81 -9.58
N PRO A 11 -18.89 -13.42 -10.30
CA PRO A 11 -17.52 -13.56 -9.81
C PRO A 11 -16.83 -12.22 -9.55
N VAL A 12 -17.19 -11.16 -10.28
CA VAL A 12 -16.65 -9.80 -10.07
C VAL A 12 -17.17 -9.21 -8.76
N VAL A 13 -18.46 -9.36 -8.48
CA VAL A 13 -19.06 -8.86 -7.22
C VAL A 13 -18.47 -9.61 -6.02
N THR A 14 -18.33 -10.93 -6.13
CA THR A 14 -17.68 -11.75 -5.10
C THR A 14 -16.23 -11.32 -4.87
N PHE A 15 -15.45 -11.08 -5.93
CA PHE A 15 -14.09 -10.57 -5.83
C PHE A 15 -14.03 -9.21 -5.10
N LEU A 16 -14.80 -8.22 -5.55
CA LEU A 16 -14.79 -6.87 -4.97
C LEU A 16 -15.20 -6.87 -3.49
N THR A 17 -16.17 -7.69 -3.10
CA THR A 17 -16.65 -7.78 -1.71
C THR A 17 -15.75 -8.59 -0.79
N SER A 18 -14.82 -9.38 -1.34
CA SER A 18 -13.84 -10.16 -0.56
C SER A 18 -12.63 -9.34 -0.08
N ARG A 19 -12.29 -8.23 -0.75
CA ARG A 19 -11.13 -7.40 -0.39
C ARG A 19 -11.26 -6.88 1.05
N ARG A 20 -10.16 -6.94 1.81
CA ARG A 20 -10.03 -6.33 3.14
C ARG A 20 -8.84 -5.40 3.16
N SER A 21 -8.89 -4.38 4.02
CA SER A 21 -7.72 -3.55 4.28
C SER A 21 -6.84 -4.31 5.28
N VAL A 22 -5.61 -4.62 4.87
CA VAL A 22 -4.61 -5.31 5.69
C VAL A 22 -3.57 -4.30 6.17
N THR A 23 -3.08 -4.45 7.40
CA THR A 23 -2.00 -3.60 7.91
C THR A 23 -0.66 -4.17 7.48
N ALA A 24 0.34 -3.32 7.22
CA ALA A 24 1.68 -3.74 6.82
C ALA A 24 2.29 -4.79 7.78
N LYS A 25 2.08 -4.61 9.09
CA LYS A 25 2.51 -5.56 10.15
C LYS A 25 1.95 -6.98 9.99
N THR A 26 0.82 -7.13 9.31
CA THR A 26 0.16 -8.43 9.06
C THR A 26 0.41 -8.99 7.66
N MET A 27 1.16 -8.27 6.82
CA MET A 27 1.51 -8.72 5.48
C MET A 27 2.73 -9.63 5.54
N ALA A 28 2.70 -10.74 4.80
CA ALA A 28 3.88 -11.58 4.64
C ALA A 28 4.89 -10.87 3.71
N PRO A 29 6.19 -10.83 4.08
CA PRO A 29 7.21 -10.25 3.22
C PRO A 29 7.40 -11.08 1.94
N GLY A 30 7.57 -10.39 0.82
CA GLY A 30 7.91 -10.96 -0.49
C GLY A 30 6.76 -11.75 -1.12
N GLN A 31 6.00 -11.12 -2.03
CA GLN A 31 4.95 -11.85 -2.77
C GLN A 31 4.33 -11.11 -3.96
N VAL A 32 5.02 -10.14 -4.55
CA VAL A 32 4.54 -9.46 -5.76
C VAL A 32 5.63 -9.54 -6.81
N SER A 33 5.40 -10.33 -7.87
CA SER A 33 6.34 -10.40 -8.97
C SER A 33 6.36 -9.06 -9.71
N ARG A 34 7.40 -8.84 -10.53
CA ARG A 34 7.46 -7.64 -11.37
C ARG A 34 6.23 -7.54 -12.30
N ALA A 35 5.80 -8.66 -12.87
CA ALA A 35 4.63 -8.71 -13.76
C ALA A 35 3.33 -8.35 -13.02
N ASP A 36 3.15 -8.86 -11.80
CA ASP A 36 1.98 -8.54 -10.97
C ASP A 36 1.96 -7.05 -10.62
N LEU A 37 3.12 -6.48 -10.25
CA LEU A 37 3.24 -5.06 -9.95
C LEU A 37 2.90 -4.20 -11.17
N ASP A 38 3.45 -4.54 -12.34
CA ASP A 38 3.18 -3.80 -13.58
C ASP A 38 1.68 -3.86 -13.94
N ALA A 39 1.01 -4.99 -13.71
CA ALA A 39 -0.44 -5.13 -13.91
C ALA A 39 -1.24 -4.22 -12.95
N ILE A 40 -0.87 -4.18 -11.67
CA ILE A 40 -1.50 -3.32 -10.66
C ILE A 40 -1.35 -1.85 -11.02
N LEU A 41 -0.14 -1.40 -11.34
CA LEU A 41 0.15 -0.01 -11.69
C LEU A 41 -0.60 0.39 -12.97
N THR A 42 -0.61 -0.48 -13.98
CA THR A 42 -1.33 -0.24 -15.24
C THR A 42 -2.83 -0.09 -15.01
N ALA A 43 -3.42 -0.93 -14.17
CA ALA A 43 -4.83 -0.81 -13.80
C ALA A 43 -5.13 0.50 -13.06
N GLY A 44 -4.28 0.89 -12.10
CA GLY A 44 -4.44 2.14 -11.35
C GLY A 44 -4.37 3.40 -12.22
N LEU A 45 -3.53 3.40 -13.25
CA LEU A 45 -3.38 4.53 -14.18
C LEU A 45 -4.60 4.77 -15.09
N ARG A 46 -5.58 3.84 -15.12
CA ARG A 46 -6.81 3.97 -15.90
C ARG A 46 -7.92 4.74 -15.19
N VAL A 47 -7.72 5.13 -13.92
CA VAL A 47 -8.69 5.88 -13.13
C VAL A 47 -9.06 7.18 -13.88
N PRO A 48 -10.36 7.51 -14.01
CA PRO A 48 -10.79 8.72 -14.67
C PRO A 48 -10.30 9.95 -13.91
N ASP A 49 -9.88 10.96 -14.68
CA ASP A 49 -9.55 12.29 -14.19
C ASP A 49 -10.45 13.28 -14.92
N HIS A 50 -11.10 14.18 -14.17
CA HIS A 50 -12.08 15.13 -14.70
C HIS A 50 -11.50 16.01 -15.81
N GLY A 51 -10.20 16.31 -15.76
CA GLY A 51 -9.49 17.08 -16.79
C GLY A 51 -8.71 16.25 -17.81
N ALA A 52 -8.73 14.90 -17.70
CA ALA A 52 -7.87 13.99 -18.47
C ALA A 52 -6.36 14.35 -18.45
N LEU A 53 -5.92 15.07 -17.43
CA LEU A 53 -4.56 15.53 -17.18
C LEU A 53 -3.64 14.39 -16.78
N LYS A 54 -4.20 13.33 -16.17
CA LYS A 54 -3.45 12.19 -15.61
C LYS A 54 -2.37 12.67 -14.64
N PRO A 55 -2.72 13.40 -13.56
CA PRO A 55 -1.76 14.11 -12.72
C PRO A 55 -0.98 13.18 -11.77
N TRP A 56 -1.19 11.88 -11.82
CA TRP A 56 -0.63 10.91 -10.89
C TRP A 56 0.85 10.66 -11.15
N LYS A 57 1.64 10.63 -10.08
CA LYS A 57 3.01 10.10 -10.05
C LYS A 57 3.03 8.90 -9.12
N LEU A 58 3.40 7.74 -9.66
CA LEU A 58 3.56 6.52 -8.88
C LEU A 58 5.05 6.26 -8.67
N VAL A 59 5.47 6.10 -7.41
CA VAL A 59 6.85 5.78 -7.04
C VAL A 59 6.83 4.43 -6.33
N VAL A 60 7.69 3.52 -6.79
CA VAL A 60 7.83 2.19 -6.20
C VAL A 60 9.05 2.20 -5.28
N LEU A 61 8.82 1.93 -3.98
CA LEU A 61 9.87 1.84 -2.97
C LEU A 61 10.23 0.37 -2.74
N GLN A 62 11.41 -0.06 -3.22
CA GLN A 62 11.87 -1.45 -3.16
C GLN A 62 13.36 -1.55 -2.86
N GLY A 63 13.74 -2.65 -2.19
CA GLY A 63 15.12 -2.89 -1.79
C GLY A 63 15.60 -1.90 -0.73
N ASP A 64 16.88 -1.57 -0.79
CA ASP A 64 17.60 -0.84 0.27
C ASP A 64 17.06 0.57 0.52
N ILE A 65 16.38 1.18 -0.47
CA ILE A 65 15.79 2.52 -0.31
C ILE A 65 14.75 2.57 0.81
N ARG A 66 14.09 1.45 1.14
CA ARG A 66 13.13 1.41 2.25
C ARG A 66 13.84 1.65 3.58
N LYS A 67 15.02 1.05 3.75
CA LYS A 67 15.84 1.22 4.95
C LYS A 67 16.36 2.65 5.04
N THR A 68 16.85 3.20 3.93
CA THR A 68 17.26 4.62 3.87
C THR A 68 16.13 5.55 4.27
N LEU A 69 14.90 5.30 3.79
CA LEU A 69 13.74 6.12 4.17
C LEU A 69 13.37 5.98 5.65
N ASP A 70 13.44 4.77 6.21
CA ASP A 70 13.19 4.56 7.63
C ASP A 70 14.18 5.35 8.49
N GLU A 71 15.47 5.22 8.21
CA GLU A 71 16.55 5.82 9.02
C GLU A 71 16.70 7.34 8.81
N GLU A 72 16.66 7.82 7.57
CA GLU A 72 17.00 9.21 7.25
C GLU A 72 15.79 10.16 7.21
N VAL A 73 14.59 9.64 7.00
CA VAL A 73 13.38 10.47 6.85
C VAL A 73 12.39 10.19 7.97
N ILE A 74 11.93 8.95 8.13
CA ILE A 74 10.86 8.62 9.07
C ILE A 74 11.34 8.81 10.51
N LEU A 75 12.47 8.19 10.87
CA LEU A 75 13.04 8.34 12.21
C LEU A 75 13.44 9.79 12.48
N ALA A 76 14.10 10.45 11.53
CA ALA A 76 14.54 11.84 11.69
C ALA A 76 13.35 12.79 11.99
N GLU A 77 12.26 12.67 11.24
CA GLU A 77 11.06 13.47 11.48
C GLU A 77 10.35 13.09 12.77
N PHE A 78 10.31 11.80 13.10
CA PHE A 78 9.75 11.35 14.37
C PHE A 78 10.49 11.96 15.57
N MET A 79 11.82 11.92 15.56
CA MET A 79 12.65 12.48 16.64
C MET A 79 12.54 14.01 16.72
N ARG A 80 12.34 14.70 15.59
CA ARG A 80 12.12 16.14 15.58
C ARG A 80 10.85 16.56 16.34
N GLU A 81 9.79 15.78 16.21
CA GLU A 81 8.51 16.00 16.91
C GLU A 81 8.48 15.35 18.31
N ASN A 82 9.35 14.37 18.57
CA ASN A 82 9.40 13.61 19.83
C ASN A 82 10.85 13.50 20.37
N PRO A 83 11.47 14.59 20.86
CA PRO A 83 12.88 14.59 21.25
C PRO A 83 13.23 13.61 22.38
N ASP A 84 12.28 13.34 23.27
CA ASP A 84 12.45 12.48 24.45
C ASP A 84 11.79 11.10 24.28
N ALA A 85 11.63 10.63 23.03
CA ALA A 85 11.00 9.35 22.76
C ALA A 85 11.75 8.19 23.42
N GLU A 86 10.99 7.24 23.98
CA GLU A 86 11.56 6.00 24.50
C GLU A 86 12.14 5.13 23.38
N ASP A 87 13.20 4.37 23.68
CA ASP A 87 13.92 3.51 22.73
C ASP A 87 12.98 2.58 21.94
N LYS A 88 11.94 2.04 22.57
CA LYS A 88 10.95 1.16 21.91
C LYS A 88 10.26 1.83 20.70
N PHE A 89 10.04 3.14 20.75
CA PHE A 89 9.42 3.87 19.64
C PHE A 89 10.45 4.20 18.56
N ILE A 90 11.69 4.51 18.96
CA ILE A 90 12.82 4.70 18.05
C ILE A 90 13.04 3.44 17.20
N GLU A 91 13.05 2.27 17.83
CA GLU A 91 13.20 0.97 17.13
C GLU A 91 12.09 0.75 16.09
N ILE A 92 10.84 1.09 16.42
CA ILE A 92 9.69 0.95 15.49
C ILE A 92 9.88 1.84 14.27
N GLU A 93 10.26 3.10 14.46
CA GLU A 93 10.38 4.05 13.35
C GLU A 93 11.63 3.80 12.49
N THR A 94 12.69 3.22 13.07
CA THR A 94 13.91 2.81 12.34
C THR A 94 13.66 1.65 11.37
N ALA A 95 12.56 0.90 11.52
CA ALA A 95 12.25 -0.27 10.71
C ALA A 95 10.82 -0.24 10.14
N ARG A 96 10.27 0.96 9.93
CA ARG A 96 8.84 1.15 9.58
C ARG A 96 8.43 0.49 8.27
N LEU A 97 9.32 0.45 7.28
CA LEU A 97 9.10 -0.10 5.94
C LEU A 97 9.85 -1.43 5.70
N GLN A 98 10.40 -2.04 6.75
CA GLN A 98 11.07 -3.35 6.68
C GLN A 98 10.09 -4.53 6.82
#